data_AF-A0A3D5V7F7-F1
#
_entry.id   AF-A0A3D5V7F7-F1
#
_cell.length_a   1.000
_cell.length_b   1.000
_cell.length_c   1.000
_cell.angle_alpha   90.00
_cell.angle_beta   90.00
_cell.angle_gamma   90.00
#
_symmetry.space_group_name_H-M   'P 1'
#
loop_
_entity.id
_entity.type
_entity.pdbx_description
1 polymer ?
#
loop_
_entity_poly.entity_id
_entity_poly.type
_entity_poly.pdbx_seq_one_letter_code
_entity_poly.pdbx_strand_id
1 'polypeptide(L)'
;IGRLMLAVSQNPYVLGIGIDEDTAIWIQPEGVLSVIGSQTATIIDGRPMVHTNISELKPNQSLAVIGAGLHILPRGYGYDLAGRNVIFPEEEGYFAHRRHADNYGSQLL
;
A
#
# COMPACT_ATOMS: atom_id res chain seq x y z
N ILE A 1 -6.21 6.85 -9.54
CA ILE A 1 -6.34 7.09 -8.08
C ILE A 1 -7.73 7.55 -7.59
N GLY A 2 -8.50 8.34 -8.37
CA GLY A 2 -9.75 8.97 -7.87
C GLY A 2 -10.77 8.04 -7.19
N ARG A 3 -11.04 6.85 -7.75
CA ARG A 3 -11.95 5.87 -7.12
C ARG A 3 -11.43 5.33 -5.79
N LEU A 4 -10.13 5.10 -5.68
CA LEU A 4 -9.50 4.62 -4.45
C LEU A 4 -9.55 5.69 -3.36
N MET A 5 -9.21 6.93 -3.71
CA MET A 5 -9.30 8.07 -2.78
C MET A 5 -10.74 8.29 -2.31
N LEU A 6 -11.72 8.19 -3.20
CA LEU A 6 -13.14 8.28 -2.86
C LEU A 6 -13.54 7.18 -1.84
N ALA A 7 -13.12 5.94 -2.07
CA ALA A 7 -13.41 4.83 -1.16
C ALA A 7 -12.78 5.03 0.23
N VAL A 8 -11.52 5.49 0.30
CA VAL A 8 -10.86 5.79 1.58
C VAL A 8 -11.50 6.99 2.27
N SER A 9 -11.93 8.01 1.52
CA SER A 9 -12.59 9.19 2.09
C SER A 9 -13.91 8.82 2.78
N GLN A 10 -14.64 7.82 2.26
CA GLN A 10 -15.87 7.30 2.87
C GLN A 10 -15.62 6.56 4.20
N ASN A 11 -14.43 5.96 4.38
CA ASN A 11 -14.05 5.30 5.62
C ASN A 11 -12.55 5.53 5.92
N PRO A 12 -12.19 6.62 6.60
CA PRO A 12 -10.78 6.99 6.80
C PRO A 12 -9.97 5.98 7.62
N TYR A 13 -10.62 5.04 8.31
CA TYR A 13 -9.95 3.98 9.06
C TYR A 13 -9.42 2.85 8.17
N VAL A 14 -9.92 2.71 6.92
CA VAL A 14 -9.35 1.74 5.99
C VAL A 14 -8.05 2.25 5.36
N LEU A 15 -7.16 1.32 5.04
CA LEU A 15 -5.98 1.60 4.22
C LEU A 15 -6.33 1.25 2.76
N GLY A 16 -6.27 2.22 1.85
CA GLY A 16 -6.50 1.98 0.44
C GLY A 16 -5.23 1.50 -0.25
N ILE A 17 -5.29 0.42 -1.01
CA ILE A 17 -4.14 -0.07 -1.79
C ILE A 17 -4.55 -0.21 -3.26
N GLY A 18 -3.85 0.49 -4.14
CA GLY A 18 -3.90 0.32 -5.58
C GLY A 18 -2.64 -0.39 -6.06
N ILE A 19 -2.80 -1.40 -6.89
CA ILE A 19 -1.69 -2.17 -7.44
C ILE A 19 -1.69 -1.94 -8.94
N ASP A 20 -0.56 -1.47 -9.49
CA ASP A 20 -0.42 -1.29 -10.92
C ASP A 20 -0.33 -2.64 -11.66
N GLU A 21 -0.45 -2.61 -12.99
CA GLU A 21 -0.19 -3.79 -13.81
C GLU A 21 1.25 -4.29 -13.65
N ASP A 22 1.46 -5.58 -13.90
CA ASP A 22 2.77 -6.25 -13.70
C ASP A 22 3.38 -6.01 -12.30
N THR A 23 2.51 -5.85 -11.30
CA THR A 23 2.88 -5.59 -9.91
C THR A 23 2.03 -6.43 -8.98
N ALA A 24 2.63 -6.87 -7.88
CA ALA A 24 1.98 -7.55 -6.77
C ALA A 24 2.48 -6.97 -5.46
N ILE A 25 1.68 -7.15 -4.41
CA ILE A 25 2.11 -6.89 -3.04
C ILE A 25 2.21 -8.22 -2.30
N TRP A 26 3.27 -8.38 -1.51
CA TRP A 26 3.42 -9.50 -0.60
C TRP A 26 3.36 -8.99 0.83
N ILE A 27 2.41 -9.51 1.59
CA ILE A 27 2.23 -9.19 3.00
C ILE A 27 2.78 -10.36 3.81
N GLN A 28 3.82 -10.07 4.59
CA GLN A 28 4.48 -11.04 5.47
C GLN A 28 3.66 -11.25 6.75
N PRO A 29 3.82 -12.39 7.47
CA PRO A 29 3.10 -12.67 8.71
C PRO A 29 3.19 -11.57 9.78
N GLU A 30 4.28 -10.80 9.78
CA GLU A 30 4.56 -9.69 10.69
C GLU A 30 3.81 -8.40 10.31
N GLY A 31 3.03 -8.42 9.23
CA GLY A 31 2.26 -7.25 8.77
C GLY A 31 3.07 -6.26 7.92
N VAL A 32 4.20 -6.70 7.37
CA VAL A 32 5.01 -5.89 6.45
C VAL A 32 4.58 -6.16 5.01
N LEU A 33 4.19 -5.11 4.30
CA LEU A 33 3.93 -5.13 2.86
C LEU A 33 5.22 -4.83 2.09
N SER A 34 5.51 -5.63 1.06
CA SER A 34 6.60 -5.39 0.10
C SER A 34 6.06 -5.42 -1.34
N VAL A 35 6.64 -4.61 -2.21
CA VAL A 35 6.24 -4.51 -3.63
C VAL A 35 7.09 -5.44 -4.49
N ILE A 36 6.42 -6.27 -5.29
CA ILE A 36 7.00 -7.20 -6.26
C ILE A 36 6.52 -6.77 -7.65
N GLY A 37 7.38 -6.91 -8.67
CA GLY A 37 7.05 -6.50 -10.04
C GLY A 37 7.80 -5.26 -10.49
N SER A 38 7.39 -4.68 -11.62
CA SER A 38 8.13 -3.61 -12.31
C SER A 38 7.59 -2.21 -12.04
N GLN A 39 6.32 -2.08 -11.64
CA GLN A 39 5.65 -0.80 -11.40
C GLN A 39 5.46 -0.53 -9.90
N THR A 40 4.37 0.13 -9.51
CA THR A 40 4.18 0.66 -8.15
C THR A 40 2.93 0.14 -7.46
N ALA A 41 2.97 0.11 -6.13
CA ALA A 41 1.79 0.04 -5.29
C ALA A 41 1.51 1.43 -4.71
N THR A 42 0.28 1.91 -4.87
CA THR A 42 -0.19 3.14 -4.23
C THR A 42 -0.89 2.79 -2.93
N ILE A 43 -0.42 3.36 -1.82
CA ILE A 43 -1.07 3.27 -0.50
C ILE A 43 -1.68 4.62 -0.16
N ILE A 44 -2.94 4.61 0.27
CA ILE A 44 -3.67 5.79 0.75
C ILE A 44 -4.06 5.54 2.21
N ASP A 45 -3.53 6.35 3.11
CA ASP A 45 -3.91 6.39 4.52
C ASP A 45 -4.88 7.55 4.76
N GLY A 46 -6.14 7.21 5.06
CA GLY A 46 -7.17 8.18 5.42
C GLY A 46 -7.09 8.63 6.87
N ARG A 47 -6.37 7.92 7.75
CA ARG A 47 -6.33 8.19 9.19
C ARG A 47 -5.84 9.61 9.55
N PRO A 48 -4.82 10.19 8.89
CA PRO A 48 -4.39 11.56 9.16
C PRO A 48 -5.27 12.64 8.48
N MET A 49 -6.31 12.25 7.74
CA MET A 49 -7.15 13.21 7.01
C MET A 49 -7.79 14.22 7.96
N VAL A 50 -7.60 15.49 7.64
CA VAL A 50 -8.09 16.64 8.40
C VAL A 50 -9.50 17.03 7.97
N HIS A 51 -9.82 16.89 6.69
CA HIS A 51 -11.12 17.25 6.16
C HIS A 51 -11.46 16.48 4.88
N THR A 52 -12.75 16.17 4.72
CA THR A 52 -13.34 15.80 3.44
C THR A 52 -14.80 16.27 3.38
N ASN A 53 -15.29 16.60 2.18
CA ASN A 53 -16.70 16.94 1.95
C ASN A 53 -17.54 15.71 1.53
N ILE A 54 -17.02 14.49 1.71
CA ILE A 54 -17.61 13.27 1.17
C ILE A 54 -19.07 13.02 1.62
N SER A 55 -19.39 13.34 2.88
CA SER A 55 -20.72 13.11 3.46
C SER A 55 -21.80 13.99 2.84
N GLU A 56 -21.41 15.12 2.24
CA GLU A 56 -22.31 16.12 1.65
C GLU A 56 -22.19 16.16 0.11
N LEU A 57 -21.34 15.29 -0.46
CA LEU A 57 -20.99 15.30 -1.87
C LEU A 57 -22.20 14.93 -2.74
N LYS A 58 -22.63 15.86 -3.60
CA LYS A 58 -23.69 15.62 -4.59
C LYS A 58 -23.11 15.18 -5.94
N PRO A 59 -23.93 14.58 -6.83
CA PRO A 59 -23.52 14.33 -8.21
C PRO A 59 -22.97 15.60 -8.87
N ASN A 60 -21.90 15.44 -9.65
CA ASN A 60 -21.18 16.53 -10.34
C ASN A 60 -20.48 17.55 -9.43
N GLN A 61 -20.35 17.29 -8.13
CA GLN A 61 -19.49 18.08 -7.24
C GLN A 61 -18.10 17.44 -7.09
N SER A 62 -17.09 18.28 -6.89
CA SER A 62 -15.72 17.85 -6.66
C SER A 62 -15.51 17.38 -5.22
N LEU A 63 -14.79 16.27 -5.08
CA LEU A 63 -14.33 15.77 -3.79
C LEU A 63 -13.19 16.66 -3.26
N ALA A 64 -13.33 17.12 -2.02
CA ALA A 64 -12.25 17.70 -1.23
C ALA A 64 -11.69 16.64 -0.27
N VAL A 65 -10.37 16.51 -0.23
CA VAL A 65 -9.62 15.66 0.70
C VAL A 65 -8.39 16.45 1.15
N ILE A 66 -8.22 16.65 2.44
CA ILE A 66 -7.09 17.40 3.01
C ILE A 66 -6.42 16.55 4.08
N GLY A 67 -5.10 16.39 3.96
CA GLY A 67 -4.28 15.71 4.98
C GLY A 67 -4.24 14.18 4.87
N ALA A 68 -4.74 13.57 3.79
CA ALA A 68 -4.58 12.13 3.56
C ALA A 68 -3.09 11.79 3.29
N GLY A 69 -2.63 10.66 3.81
CA GLY A 69 -1.33 10.09 3.50
C GLY A 69 -1.35 9.41 2.13
N LEU A 70 -0.41 9.77 1.26
CA LEU A 70 -0.23 9.13 -0.04
C LEU A 70 1.20 8.60 -0.14
N HIS A 71 1.32 7.31 -0.42
CA HIS A 71 2.61 6.67 -0.65
C HIS A 71 2.55 5.93 -1.99
N ILE A 72 3.51 6.19 -2.87
CA ILE A 72 3.67 5.49 -4.14
C ILE A 72 4.97 4.70 -4.01
N LEU A 73 4.86 3.39 -3.87
CA LEU A 73 5.96 2.51 -3.50
C LEU A 73 6.36 1.65 -4.69
N PRO A 74 7.57 1.83 -5.26
CA PRO A 74 8.14 0.87 -6.20
C PRO A 74 8.74 -0.32 -5.45
N ARG A 75 9.22 -1.31 -6.22
CA ARG A 75 10.05 -2.41 -5.68
C ARG A 75 11.20 -1.85 -4.84
N GLY A 76 11.48 -2.51 -3.71
CA GLY A 76 12.54 -2.11 -2.79
C GLY A 76 12.06 -1.22 -1.65
N TYR A 77 10.82 -0.74 -1.67
CA TYR A 77 10.16 -0.14 -0.52
C TYR A 77 9.24 -1.15 0.17
N GLY A 78 8.98 -0.90 1.45
CA GLY A 78 7.99 -1.63 2.24
C GLY A 78 7.03 -0.69 2.96
N TYR A 79 6.03 -1.28 3.62
CA TYR A 79 5.08 -0.55 4.45
C TYR A 79 4.66 -1.40 5.65
N ASP A 80 4.82 -0.86 6.86
CA ASP A 80 4.31 -1.46 8.09
C ASP A 80 2.80 -1.16 8.19
N LEU A 81 1.97 -2.19 8.04
CA LEU A 81 0.51 -2.05 8.06
C LEU A 81 -0.04 -1.65 9.44
N ALA A 82 0.63 -2.06 10.52
CA ALA A 82 0.21 -1.74 11.88
C ALA A 82 0.64 -0.33 12.27
N GLY A 83 1.92 -0.01 12.03
CA GLY A 83 2.49 1.32 12.30
C GLY A 83 2.03 2.40 11.32
N ARG A 84 1.56 2.01 10.13
CA ARG A 84 1.21 2.90 9.01
C ARG A 84 2.37 3.78 8.53
N ASN A 85 3.57 3.19 8.44
CA ASN A 85 4.78 3.90 8.05
C ASN A 85 5.47 3.21 6.87
N VAL A 86 6.09 4.03 6.01
CA VAL A 86 6.93 3.54 4.92
C VAL A 86 8.23 2.98 5.49
N ILE A 87 8.63 1.83 4.98
CA ILE A 87 9.94 1.22 5.21
C ILE A 87 10.79 1.51 3.98
N PHE A 88 11.91 2.19 4.18
CA PHE A 88 12.82 2.57 3.10
C PHE A 88 13.74 1.39 2.74
N PRO A 89 14.22 1.29 1.48
CA PRO A 89 15.23 0.32 1.10
C PRO A 89 16.48 0.45 1.96
N GLU A 90 17.10 -0.68 2.30
CA GLU A 90 18.47 -0.69 2.85
C GLU A 90 19.47 -0.30 1.75
N GLU A 91 20.56 0.41 2.10
CA GLU A 91 21.57 0.90 1.15
C GLU A 91 22.21 -0.23 0.30
N GLU A 92 22.12 -1.48 0.75
CA GLU A 92 22.55 -2.67 0.01
C GLU A 92 21.49 -3.79 0.02
N GLY A 93 20.34 -3.57 -0.62
CA GLY A 93 19.54 -4.70 -1.08
C GLY A 93 18.06 -4.42 -1.23
N TYR A 94 17.55 -4.78 -2.41
CA TYR A 94 16.14 -5.14 -2.57
C TYR A 94 15.70 -6.02 -1.38
N PHE A 95 14.55 -5.72 -0.75
CA PHE A 95 13.87 -6.62 0.20
C PHE A 95 13.88 -8.03 -0.38
N ALA A 96 14.86 -8.81 0.02
CA ALA A 96 15.27 -9.95 -0.77
C ALA A 96 14.22 -11.04 -0.56
N HIS A 97 13.68 -11.55 -1.66
CA HIS A 97 12.95 -12.82 -1.70
C HIS A 97 13.76 -14.04 -1.21
N ARG A 98 14.97 -13.83 -0.65
CA ARG A 98 15.71 -14.81 0.16
C ARG A 98 15.23 -14.61 1.60
N ARG A 99 14.35 -15.43 2.17
CA ARG A 99 14.52 -16.85 2.47
C ARG A 99 13.14 -17.50 2.62
N HIS A 100 12.60 -18.17 1.61
CA HIS A 100 11.52 -19.15 1.84
C HIS A 100 11.26 -20.11 0.67
N ALA A 101 11.86 -19.89 -0.51
CA ALA A 101 11.77 -20.81 -1.64
C ALA A 101 12.62 -22.10 -1.48
N ASP A 102 13.59 -22.14 -0.56
CA ASP A 102 14.52 -23.27 -0.42
C ASP A 102 13.97 -24.44 0.42
N ASN A 103 12.76 -24.35 0.99
CA ASN A 103 12.20 -25.38 1.90
C ASN A 103 11.12 -26.29 1.28
N TYR A 104 10.90 -26.25 -0.03
CA TYR A 104 10.03 -27.23 -0.72
C TYR A 104 10.81 -28.33 -1.48
N GLY A 105 12.12 -28.44 -1.26
CA GLY A 105 13.02 -29.34 -1.98
C GLY A 105 13.57 -30.55 -1.22
N SER A 106 13.00 -30.97 -0.09
CA SER A 106 13.53 -32.11 0.70
C SER A 106 12.51 -33.17 1.13
N GLN A 107 11.37 -33.30 0.42
CA GLN A 107 10.37 -34.34 0.70
C GLN A 107 9.97 -35.23 -0.50
N LEU A 108 10.82 -35.29 -1.53
CA LEU A 108 10.69 -36.29 -2.61
C LEU A 108 12.07 -36.80 -3.01
N LEU A 109 12.66 -37.65 -2.15
CA LEU A 109 13.57 -38.75 -2.50
C LEU A 109 13.47 -39.81 -1.40
#